data_AF-A0AA37VK09-F1
#
_entry.id   AF-A0AA37VK09-F1
#
_cell.length_a   1.000
_cell.length_b   1.000
_cell.length_c   1.000
_cell.angle_alpha   90.00
_cell.angle_beta   90.00
_cell.angle_gamma   90.00
#
_symmetry.space_group_name_H-M   'P 1'
#
loop_
_entity.id
_entity.type
_entity.pdbx_description
1 polymer ?
#
loop_
_entity_poly.entity_id
_entity_poly.type
_entity_poly.pdbx_seq_one_letter_code
_entity_poly.pdbx_strand_id
1 'polypeptide(L)'
;MPRLPSLFSFWALIAFAALGLLQLFPLTGIMLMLLGGALWCGLAVHAFLIGLGVEAALGRVPRILLVVPLAAYAAYYMTYLQETRDIRDKAEQIRASNPSRALPFDPARYSLVLPTNSAQTIAGRYDVPVTYDANPNFQPEGFLSHRLLARQQCSDASAAQARLRAQGSRAAFGLVLPLRVDDNALVATFIKNVCLLNFPEKPPLQPIVVTRRGDDTVWRRDRGILEQTTEFSLDGKVFATYRTASVWRLSPVPLLLIGCALNSGAPSWDCFANFNRTLETVDTTPANVDKMLYDLPESIVLGLRKHLASDYADDKGDDQWQPLLQRIDDYQQRQTQFDRDHNADLFAQFVDFVHDSAVETSGTGVFINIVYKGSIAPPGNMEHAVLAAPEKLAPLRDAIVERFIQLTGSSIGVNNKWYRLLDKSLVALPREAYASMTDDQVNRLLEALGASRGWDYFRELYLRMTDAGLRTEPFFERELAKLQNRGASKSLVPELAICRLGQADEHTREILRKAFADTSNTDQFDDPVEHNSAVFVTLLRLGDAAAAHGAPASFTREDVVSWYDAVRQGKGRTDVGPNNCNGWGRSGFRDMNWWRRFPQPLRASLVYQDKAWVEAKAN
;
A
#
# COMPACT_ATOMS: atom_id res chain seq x y z
N MET A 1 24.05 -16.92 58.26
CA MET A 1 23.20 -16.22 57.28
C MET A 1 23.86 -16.36 55.92
N PRO A 2 23.21 -16.96 54.91
CA PRO A 2 23.71 -16.93 53.54
C PRO A 2 23.85 -15.47 53.08
N ARG A 3 24.93 -15.16 52.36
CA ARG A 3 25.15 -13.81 51.81
C ARG A 3 24.07 -13.56 50.74
N LEU A 4 23.09 -12.69 51.02
CA LEU A 4 22.05 -12.25 50.09
C LEU A 4 22.50 -12.03 48.63
N PRO A 5 23.67 -11.44 48.32
CA PRO A 5 24.10 -11.24 46.92
C PRO A 5 24.47 -12.52 46.16
N SER A 6 24.43 -13.71 46.75
CA SER A 6 24.68 -14.97 46.02
C SER A 6 23.42 -15.67 45.53
N LEU A 7 22.23 -15.10 45.77
CA LEU A 7 20.97 -15.71 45.36
C LEU A 7 20.64 -15.30 43.91
N PHE A 8 20.39 -16.30 43.07
CA PHE A 8 20.04 -16.11 41.66
C PHE A 8 18.71 -15.37 41.51
N SER A 9 17.72 -15.69 42.37
CA SER A 9 16.42 -15.03 42.37
C SER A 9 16.54 -13.51 42.59
N PHE A 10 17.42 -13.09 43.50
CA PHE A 10 17.69 -11.68 43.77
C PHE A 10 18.22 -10.93 42.53
N TRP A 11 19.19 -11.49 41.82
CA TRP A 11 19.73 -10.89 40.60
C TRP A 11 18.73 -10.86 39.45
N ALA A 12 17.90 -11.90 39.29
CA ALA A 12 16.83 -11.89 38.30
C ALA A 12 15.80 -10.78 38.57
N LEU A 13 15.46 -10.54 39.84
CA LEU A 13 14.58 -9.44 40.24
C LEU A 13 15.21 -8.06 39.96
N ILE A 14 16.51 -7.90 40.24
CA ILE A 14 17.25 -6.66 39.89
C ILE A 14 17.23 -6.44 38.37
N ALA A 15 17.48 -7.49 37.58
CA ALA A 15 17.47 -7.40 36.12
C ALA A 15 16.08 -6.98 35.60
N PHE A 16 15.00 -7.57 36.13
CA PHE A 16 13.63 -7.16 35.82
C PHE A 16 13.38 -5.67 36.16
N ALA A 17 13.74 -5.24 37.37
CA ALA A 17 13.56 -3.85 37.80
C ALA A 17 14.35 -2.86 36.93
N ALA A 18 15.60 -3.19 36.59
CA ALA A 18 16.44 -2.37 35.73
C ALA A 18 15.88 -2.27 34.30
N LEU A 19 15.46 -3.40 33.71
CA LEU A 19 14.82 -3.42 32.40
C LEU A 19 13.51 -2.62 32.39
N GLY A 20 12.69 -2.77 33.43
CA GLY A 20 11.45 -2.01 33.58
C GLY A 20 11.70 -0.50 33.66
N LEU A 21 12.65 -0.06 34.48
CA LEU A 21 13.04 1.35 34.59
C LEU A 21 13.58 1.91 33.27
N LEU A 22 14.39 1.14 32.55
CA LEU A 22 14.89 1.54 31.23
C LEU A 22 13.75 1.67 30.19
N GLN A 23 12.70 0.87 30.30
CA GLN A 23 11.54 0.97 29.39
C GLN A 23 10.62 2.13 29.70
N LEU A 24 10.70 2.77 30.87
CA LEU A 24 9.89 3.96 31.18
C LEU A 24 10.34 5.22 30.41
N PHE A 25 11.57 5.24 29.90
CA PHE A 25 12.09 6.34 29.08
C PHE A 25 11.90 6.01 27.59
N PRO A 26 11.25 6.86 26.78
CA PRO A 26 10.93 6.55 25.38
C PRO A 26 12.14 6.18 24.51
N LEU A 27 13.29 6.85 24.69
CA LEU A 27 14.48 6.61 23.87
C LEU A 27 15.06 5.20 24.07
N THR A 28 15.28 4.81 25.32
CA THR A 28 15.75 3.46 25.67
C THR A 28 14.66 2.42 25.48
N GLY A 29 13.40 2.79 25.72
CA GLY A 29 12.23 1.97 25.50
C GLY A 29 12.08 1.52 24.05
N ILE A 30 12.25 2.42 23.06
CA ILE A 30 12.21 2.08 21.63
C ILE A 30 13.31 1.07 21.28
N MET A 31 14.53 1.30 21.74
CA MET A 31 15.66 0.38 21.50
C MET A 31 15.38 -1.00 22.11
N LEU A 32 14.84 -1.04 23.33
CA LEU A 32 14.45 -2.28 23.97
C LEU A 32 13.28 -2.94 23.24
N MET A 33 12.26 -2.19 22.80
CA MET A 33 11.14 -2.72 22.02
C MET A 33 11.64 -3.45 20.76
N LEU A 34 12.57 -2.85 20.01
CA LEU A 34 13.20 -3.47 18.84
C LEU A 34 13.96 -4.76 19.19
N LEU A 35 14.53 -4.83 20.38
CA LEU A 35 15.24 -6.00 20.90
C LEU A 35 14.33 -7.00 21.64
N GLY A 36 13.01 -6.83 21.60
CA GLY A 36 12.06 -7.70 22.29
C GLY A 36 12.03 -7.48 23.81
N GLY A 37 12.19 -6.24 24.27
CA GLY A 37 12.28 -5.85 25.68
C GLY A 37 11.14 -6.40 26.55
N ALA A 38 9.92 -6.48 26.01
CA ALA A 38 8.79 -7.06 26.72
C ALA A 38 8.98 -8.56 27.03
N LEU A 39 9.60 -9.30 26.10
CA LEU A 39 9.95 -10.70 26.29
C LEU A 39 11.06 -10.85 27.33
N TRP A 40 12.09 -10.00 27.30
CA TRP A 40 13.18 -10.05 28.28
C TRP A 40 12.71 -9.80 29.71
N CYS A 41 11.84 -8.82 29.93
CA CYS A 41 11.22 -8.59 31.24
C CYS A 41 10.42 -9.82 31.70
N GLY A 42 9.62 -10.40 30.80
CA GLY A 42 8.88 -11.63 31.09
C GLY A 42 9.79 -12.81 31.48
N LEU A 43 10.85 -13.05 30.70
CA LEU A 43 11.85 -14.07 31.00
C LEU A 43 12.55 -13.84 32.34
N ALA A 44 12.86 -12.58 32.70
CA ALA A 44 13.44 -12.24 34.00
C ALA A 44 12.48 -12.58 35.16
N VAL A 45 11.16 -12.36 35.00
CA VAL A 45 10.16 -12.77 35.98
C VAL A 45 10.11 -14.30 36.11
N HIS A 46 10.13 -15.05 35.02
CA HIS A 46 10.17 -16.52 35.09
C HIS A 46 11.47 -17.02 35.75
N ALA A 47 12.61 -16.43 35.42
CA ALA A 47 13.89 -16.73 36.06
C ALA A 47 13.85 -16.46 37.56
N PHE A 48 13.26 -15.34 37.98
CA PHE A 48 13.03 -15.01 39.39
C PHE A 48 12.18 -16.08 40.08
N LEU A 49 11.01 -16.42 39.52
CA LEU A 49 10.08 -17.39 40.12
C LEU A 49 10.70 -18.79 40.23
N ILE A 50 11.38 -19.26 39.17
CA ILE A 50 12.07 -20.56 39.15
C ILE A 50 13.22 -20.55 40.17
N GLY A 51 14.04 -19.51 40.16
CA GLY A 51 15.14 -19.33 41.11
C GLY A 51 14.67 -19.35 42.55
N LEU A 52 13.61 -18.60 42.87
CA LEU A 52 13.01 -18.53 44.20
C LEU A 52 12.51 -19.91 44.65
N GLY A 53 11.86 -20.66 43.74
CA GLY A 53 11.39 -22.01 44.02
C GLY A 53 12.53 -22.97 44.34
N VAL A 54 13.58 -22.99 43.52
CA VAL A 54 14.76 -23.84 43.73
C VAL A 54 15.48 -23.49 45.03
N GLU A 55 15.70 -22.21 45.31
CA GLU A 55 16.37 -21.76 46.53
C GLU A 55 15.55 -22.06 47.79
N ALA A 56 14.23 -21.92 47.73
CA ALA A 56 13.34 -22.28 48.84
C ALA A 56 13.35 -23.80 49.09
N ALA A 57 13.30 -24.61 48.02
CA ALA A 57 13.38 -26.06 48.11
C ALA A 57 14.71 -26.54 48.72
N LEU A 58 15.82 -25.89 48.36
CA LEU A 58 17.16 -26.14 48.93
C LEU A 58 17.35 -25.55 50.35
N GLY A 59 16.37 -24.81 50.88
CA GLY A 59 16.46 -24.16 52.19
C GLY A 59 17.44 -22.97 52.25
N ARG A 60 17.82 -22.40 51.11
CA ARG A 60 18.65 -21.18 51.02
C ARG A 60 17.87 -19.92 51.39
N VAL A 61 16.55 -19.94 51.16
CA VAL A 61 15.56 -18.95 51.61
C VAL A 61 14.44 -19.65 52.40
N PRO A 62 13.59 -18.93 53.15
CA PRO A 62 12.48 -19.54 53.88
C PRO A 62 11.59 -20.40 52.97
N ARG A 63 11.37 -21.66 53.35
CA ARG A 63 10.59 -22.63 52.55
C ARG A 63 9.17 -22.15 52.23
N ILE A 64 8.58 -21.28 53.06
CA ILE A 64 7.27 -20.69 52.81
C ILE A 64 7.21 -19.88 51.51
N LEU A 65 8.35 -19.34 51.03
CA LEU A 65 8.41 -18.61 49.76
C LEU A 65 8.22 -19.51 48.54
N LEU A 66 8.30 -20.84 48.69
CA LEU A 66 7.94 -21.80 47.63
C LEU A 66 6.46 -21.65 47.19
N VAL A 67 5.60 -21.12 48.06
CA VAL A 67 4.18 -20.86 47.75
C VAL A 67 4.05 -19.86 46.61
N VAL A 68 4.95 -18.89 46.47
CA VAL A 68 4.85 -17.84 45.45
C VAL A 68 4.90 -18.39 44.02
N PRO A 69 5.96 -19.11 43.57
CA PRO A 69 5.98 -19.68 42.23
C PRO A 69 4.91 -20.75 42.04
N LEU A 70 4.61 -21.57 43.05
CA LEU A 70 3.55 -22.57 42.96
C LEU A 70 2.19 -21.92 42.71
N ALA A 71 1.83 -20.88 43.46
CA ALA A 71 0.57 -20.16 43.27
C ALA A 71 0.51 -19.46 41.91
N ALA A 72 1.60 -18.84 41.46
CA ALA A 72 1.65 -18.16 40.15
C ALA A 72 1.40 -19.12 38.98
N TYR A 73 2.13 -20.25 38.93
CA TYR A 73 1.96 -21.23 37.86
C TYR A 73 0.64 -22.02 38.00
N ALA A 74 0.21 -22.34 39.21
CA ALA A 74 -1.09 -22.98 39.43
C ALA A 74 -2.23 -22.08 38.94
N ALA A 75 -2.22 -20.78 39.27
CA ALA A 75 -3.22 -19.82 38.80
C ALA A 75 -3.24 -19.72 37.26
N TYR A 76 -2.07 -19.69 36.62
CA TYR A 76 -1.97 -19.70 35.16
C TYR A 76 -2.62 -20.94 34.55
N TYR A 77 -2.21 -22.13 34.99
CA TYR A 77 -2.72 -23.37 34.41
C TYR A 77 -4.18 -23.62 34.76
N MET A 78 -4.67 -23.20 35.94
CA MET A 78 -6.10 -23.22 36.26
C MET A 78 -6.89 -22.35 35.28
N THR A 79 -6.41 -21.15 34.99
CA THR A 79 -7.05 -20.24 34.03
C THR A 79 -7.02 -20.82 32.61
N TYR A 80 -5.89 -21.38 32.17
CA TYR A 80 -5.77 -22.04 30.87
C TYR A 80 -6.71 -23.25 30.73
N LEU A 81 -6.84 -24.07 31.77
CA LEU A 81 -7.75 -25.22 31.79
C LEU A 81 -9.22 -24.76 31.80
N GLN A 82 -9.53 -23.69 32.51
CA GLN A 82 -10.87 -23.08 32.49
C GLN A 82 -11.20 -22.55 31.09
N GLU A 83 -10.33 -21.73 30.47
CA GLU A 83 -10.52 -21.26 29.08
C GLU A 83 -10.70 -22.44 28.12
N THR A 84 -9.93 -23.52 28.28
CA THR A 84 -10.05 -24.73 27.45
C THR A 84 -11.42 -25.41 27.60
N ARG A 85 -11.99 -25.42 28.81
CA ARG A 85 -13.35 -25.94 29.04
C ARG A 85 -14.40 -25.01 28.43
N ASP A 86 -14.30 -23.72 28.70
CA ASP A 86 -15.24 -22.71 28.17
C ASP A 86 -15.27 -22.73 26.63
N ILE A 87 -14.10 -22.85 25.98
CA ILE A 87 -13.98 -22.99 24.53
C ILE A 87 -14.65 -24.27 24.04
N ARG A 88 -14.45 -25.41 24.73
CA ARG A 88 -15.06 -26.69 24.36
C ARG A 88 -16.57 -26.64 24.49
N ASP A 89 -17.08 -26.19 25.63
CA ASP A 89 -18.51 -26.09 25.91
C ASP A 89 -19.17 -25.15 24.90
N LYS A 90 -18.51 -24.03 24.58
CA LYS A 90 -18.98 -23.10 23.57
C LYS A 90 -18.94 -23.67 22.15
N ALA A 91 -17.89 -24.41 21.81
CA ALA A 91 -17.77 -25.12 20.54
C ALA A 91 -18.91 -26.13 20.39
N GLU A 92 -19.20 -26.92 21.41
CA GLU A 92 -20.31 -27.89 21.42
C GLU A 92 -21.67 -27.20 21.28
N GLN A 93 -21.89 -26.12 22.05
CA GLN A 93 -23.10 -25.31 21.96
C GLN A 93 -23.32 -24.78 20.53
N ILE A 94 -22.28 -24.19 19.93
CA ILE A 94 -22.38 -23.64 18.58
C ILE A 94 -22.57 -24.75 17.54
N ARG A 95 -21.78 -25.83 17.62
CA ARG A 95 -21.90 -27.00 16.71
C ARG A 95 -23.30 -27.60 16.72
N ALA A 96 -23.93 -27.70 17.89
CA ALA A 96 -25.30 -28.20 18.02
C ALA A 96 -26.34 -27.25 17.42
N SER A 97 -26.08 -25.94 17.41
CA SER A 97 -27.00 -24.93 16.84
C SER A 97 -26.81 -24.69 15.35
N ASN A 98 -25.64 -25.01 14.81
CA ASN A 98 -25.31 -24.74 13.40
C ASN A 98 -25.97 -25.78 12.47
N PRO A 99 -26.61 -25.34 11.38
CA PRO A 99 -27.12 -26.26 10.38
C PRO A 99 -25.95 -26.92 9.63
N SER A 100 -26.05 -28.23 9.38
CA SER A 100 -25.06 -28.97 8.59
C SER A 100 -25.23 -28.77 7.08
N ARG A 101 -26.46 -28.54 6.62
CA ARG A 101 -26.81 -28.07 5.28
C ARG A 101 -28.24 -27.55 5.31
N ALA A 102 -28.48 -26.33 4.84
CA ALA A 102 -29.83 -25.75 4.87
C ALA A 102 -30.46 -25.69 3.47
N LEU A 103 -29.69 -25.24 2.48
CA LEU A 103 -30.16 -25.08 1.10
C LEU A 103 -29.02 -25.48 0.15
N PRO A 104 -29.14 -26.58 -0.63
CA PRO A 104 -28.14 -26.87 -1.65
C PRO A 104 -28.06 -25.73 -2.66
N PHE A 105 -26.86 -25.19 -2.88
CA PHE A 105 -26.64 -24.19 -3.93
C PHE A 105 -26.87 -24.80 -5.31
N ASP A 106 -27.72 -24.15 -6.09
CA ASP A 106 -27.96 -24.49 -7.48
C ASP A 106 -27.56 -23.26 -8.33
N PRO A 107 -26.43 -23.32 -9.07
CA PRO A 107 -25.94 -22.19 -9.84
C PRO A 107 -26.87 -21.82 -11.00
N ALA A 108 -27.83 -22.67 -11.38
CA ALA A 108 -28.83 -22.34 -12.39
C ALA A 108 -30.02 -21.56 -11.82
N ARG A 109 -30.19 -21.53 -10.48
CA ARG A 109 -31.32 -20.88 -9.81
C ARG A 109 -30.91 -19.70 -8.95
N TYR A 110 -29.68 -19.70 -8.42
CA TYR A 110 -29.24 -18.75 -7.42
C TYR A 110 -27.94 -18.06 -7.80
N SER A 111 -27.78 -16.82 -7.36
CA SER A 111 -26.51 -16.09 -7.38
C SER A 111 -26.03 -15.87 -5.94
N LEU A 112 -24.77 -16.15 -5.65
CA LEU A 112 -24.22 -15.98 -4.31
C LEU A 112 -23.65 -14.58 -4.12
N VAL A 113 -24.29 -13.76 -3.28
CA VAL A 113 -23.85 -12.41 -2.95
C VAL A 113 -23.25 -12.39 -1.54
N LEU A 114 -22.03 -11.92 -1.42
CA LEU A 114 -21.22 -11.96 -0.20
C LEU A 114 -20.85 -10.54 0.27
N PRO A 115 -20.44 -10.39 1.54
CA PRO A 115 -19.86 -9.15 2.03
C PRO A 115 -18.57 -8.81 1.28
N THR A 116 -18.25 -7.51 1.17
CA THR A 116 -17.10 -7.00 0.42
C THR A 116 -15.82 -7.78 0.71
N ASN A 117 -15.08 -8.16 -0.35
CA ASN A 117 -13.82 -8.91 -0.34
C ASN A 117 -13.93 -10.40 0.02
N SER A 118 -15.14 -10.94 0.26
CA SER A 118 -15.30 -12.37 0.53
C SER A 118 -15.61 -13.19 -0.72
N ALA A 119 -16.25 -12.57 -1.74
CA ALA A 119 -16.62 -13.26 -2.97
C ALA A 119 -15.42 -13.85 -3.72
N GLN A 120 -14.32 -13.10 -3.79
CA GLN A 120 -13.09 -13.54 -4.44
C GLN A 120 -12.55 -14.85 -3.84
N THR A 121 -12.53 -14.97 -2.51
CA THR A 121 -12.06 -16.17 -1.82
C THR A 121 -12.98 -17.37 -2.10
N ILE A 122 -14.29 -17.15 -2.14
CA ILE A 122 -15.25 -18.23 -2.43
C ILE A 122 -15.13 -18.70 -3.88
N ALA A 123 -15.13 -17.79 -4.86
CA ALA A 123 -14.97 -18.14 -6.28
C ALA A 123 -13.64 -18.86 -6.56
N GLY A 124 -12.57 -18.51 -5.83
CA GLY A 124 -11.26 -19.11 -6.03
C GLY A 124 -11.05 -20.46 -5.36
N ARG A 125 -11.89 -20.85 -4.38
CA ARG A 125 -11.64 -22.04 -3.53
C ARG A 125 -12.77 -23.05 -3.53
N TYR A 126 -13.97 -22.72 -4.00
CA TYR A 126 -15.13 -23.60 -3.94
C TYR A 126 -15.79 -23.70 -5.31
N ASP A 127 -16.45 -24.84 -5.52
CA ASP A 127 -17.18 -25.20 -6.72
C ASP A 127 -18.44 -24.32 -6.90
N VAL A 128 -18.18 -23.06 -7.28
CA VAL A 128 -19.17 -22.02 -7.55
C VAL A 128 -18.75 -21.29 -8.82
N PRO A 129 -19.56 -21.30 -9.88
CA PRO A 129 -19.19 -20.66 -11.16
C PRO A 129 -18.94 -19.15 -11.03
N VAL A 130 -19.75 -18.48 -10.20
CA VAL A 130 -19.64 -17.04 -9.97
C VAL A 130 -20.13 -16.65 -8.59
N THR A 131 -19.39 -15.75 -7.95
CA THR A 131 -19.80 -15.07 -6.71
C THR A 131 -19.79 -13.57 -6.91
N TYR A 132 -20.52 -12.84 -6.06
CA TYR A 132 -20.67 -11.39 -6.20
C TYR A 132 -20.35 -10.70 -4.87
N ASP A 133 -19.51 -9.67 -4.90
CA ASP A 133 -19.41 -8.70 -3.81
C ASP A 133 -20.44 -7.59 -4.05
N ALA A 134 -21.21 -7.22 -3.03
CA ALA A 134 -21.95 -5.97 -3.05
C ALA A 134 -20.95 -4.79 -2.98
N ASN A 135 -20.92 -3.96 -4.02
CA ASN A 135 -20.01 -2.82 -4.08
C ASN A 135 -20.67 -1.63 -4.81
N PRO A 136 -21.07 -0.58 -4.07
CA PRO A 136 -21.80 0.55 -4.62
C PRO A 136 -20.96 1.42 -5.58
N ASN A 137 -19.64 1.22 -5.64
CA ASN A 137 -18.77 1.97 -6.55
C ASN A 137 -18.91 1.54 -8.02
N PHE A 138 -19.51 0.38 -8.29
CA PHE A 138 -19.79 -0.06 -9.65
C PHE A 138 -21.22 0.32 -9.99
N GLN A 139 -21.41 1.39 -10.75
CA GLN A 139 -22.73 1.81 -11.21
C GLN A 139 -22.84 1.61 -12.72
N PRO A 140 -23.99 1.13 -13.24
CA PRO A 140 -25.25 0.88 -12.53
C PRO A 140 -25.36 -0.49 -11.83
N GLU A 141 -24.36 -1.37 -11.95
CA GLU A 141 -24.51 -2.78 -11.59
C GLU A 141 -24.69 -3.01 -10.09
N GLY A 142 -23.96 -2.26 -9.25
CA GLY A 142 -23.95 -2.34 -7.78
C GLY A 142 -23.16 -3.52 -7.21
N PHE A 143 -22.55 -4.34 -8.06
CA PHE A 143 -21.88 -5.59 -7.68
C PHE A 143 -20.60 -5.83 -8.50
N LEU A 144 -19.67 -6.58 -7.89
CA LEU A 144 -18.49 -7.11 -8.56
C LEU A 144 -18.55 -8.63 -8.57
N SER A 145 -18.64 -9.21 -9.74
CA SER A 145 -18.58 -10.66 -9.93
C SER A 145 -17.14 -11.16 -9.90
N HIS A 146 -16.93 -12.37 -9.36
CA HIS A 146 -15.66 -13.09 -9.33
C HIS A 146 -15.87 -14.48 -9.93
N ARG A 147 -15.02 -14.85 -10.89
CA ARG A 147 -15.08 -16.15 -11.58
C ARG A 147 -13.72 -16.78 -11.65
N LEU A 148 -13.64 -18.08 -11.40
CA LEU A 148 -12.47 -18.86 -11.72
C LEU A 148 -12.44 -19.15 -13.22
N LEU A 149 -11.30 -18.92 -13.86
CA LEU A 149 -11.08 -19.17 -15.28
C LEU A 149 -9.97 -20.19 -15.48
N ALA A 150 -10.16 -21.04 -16.47
CA ALA A 150 -9.14 -21.96 -16.94
C ALA A 150 -8.01 -21.21 -17.66
N ARG A 151 -6.84 -21.86 -17.77
CA ARG A 151 -5.61 -21.27 -18.31
C ARG A 151 -5.77 -20.55 -19.64
N GLN A 152 -6.49 -21.17 -20.58
CA GLN A 152 -6.68 -20.60 -21.91
C GLN A 152 -7.56 -19.34 -21.85
N GLN A 153 -8.62 -19.39 -21.05
CA GLN A 153 -9.48 -18.23 -20.80
C GLN A 153 -8.70 -17.11 -20.11
N CYS A 154 -7.75 -17.44 -19.23
CA CYS A 154 -6.86 -16.47 -18.60
C CYS A 154 -5.98 -15.71 -19.60
N SER A 155 -5.42 -16.40 -20.60
CA SER A 155 -4.64 -15.71 -21.64
C SER A 155 -5.53 -14.79 -22.48
N ASP A 156 -6.75 -15.21 -22.81
CA ASP A 156 -7.68 -14.41 -23.61
C ASP A 156 -8.17 -13.19 -22.82
N ALA A 157 -8.53 -13.38 -21.55
CA ALA A 157 -8.89 -12.32 -20.62
C ALA A 157 -7.74 -11.32 -20.41
N SER A 158 -6.51 -11.82 -20.26
CA SER A 158 -5.31 -10.98 -20.11
C SER A 158 -5.02 -10.19 -21.40
N ALA A 159 -5.18 -10.81 -22.56
CA ALA A 159 -5.03 -10.13 -23.85
C ALA A 159 -6.14 -9.08 -24.07
N ALA A 160 -7.39 -9.37 -23.69
CA ALA A 160 -8.46 -8.37 -23.64
C ALA A 160 -8.05 -7.22 -22.72
N GLN A 161 -7.68 -7.49 -21.48
CA GLN A 161 -7.24 -6.47 -20.52
C GLN A 161 -6.06 -5.63 -21.03
N ALA A 162 -5.08 -6.24 -21.71
CA ALA A 162 -3.96 -5.52 -22.31
C ALA A 162 -4.42 -4.58 -23.43
N ARG A 163 -5.36 -5.00 -24.29
CA ARG A 163 -6.00 -4.15 -25.31
C ARG A 163 -6.75 -2.98 -24.66
N LEU A 164 -7.50 -3.23 -23.58
CA LEU A 164 -8.20 -2.20 -22.82
C LEU A 164 -7.23 -1.14 -22.26
N ARG A 165 -6.13 -1.59 -21.64
CA ARG A 165 -5.09 -0.68 -21.13
C ARG A 165 -4.45 0.15 -22.23
N ALA A 166 -4.22 -0.44 -23.40
CA ALA A 166 -3.66 0.27 -24.56
C ALA A 166 -4.58 1.37 -25.09
N GLN A 167 -5.90 1.25 -24.90
CA GLN A 167 -6.89 2.28 -25.25
C GLN A 167 -7.04 3.36 -24.18
N GLY A 168 -6.20 3.36 -23.13
CA GLY A 168 -6.26 4.35 -22.06
C GLY A 168 -7.26 4.03 -20.96
N SER A 169 -7.96 2.88 -21.03
CA SER A 169 -8.82 2.43 -19.94
C SER A 169 -7.94 2.03 -18.74
N ARG A 170 -7.89 2.91 -17.74
CA ARG A 170 -7.28 2.63 -16.42
C ARG A 170 -8.22 1.90 -15.48
N ALA A 171 -9.47 1.70 -15.91
CA ALA A 171 -10.47 1.00 -15.15
C ALA A 171 -9.91 -0.39 -14.77
N ALA A 172 -9.76 -0.62 -13.46
CA ALA A 172 -9.28 -1.87 -12.88
C ALA A 172 -10.28 -3.04 -13.06
N PHE A 173 -11.19 -2.91 -14.04
CA PHE A 173 -12.31 -3.80 -14.28
C PHE A 173 -11.85 -4.90 -15.24
N GLY A 174 -12.28 -6.14 -14.98
CA GLY A 174 -11.71 -7.32 -15.67
C GLY A 174 -10.31 -7.65 -15.17
N LEU A 175 -10.01 -7.42 -13.89
CA LEU A 175 -8.70 -7.77 -13.33
C LEU A 175 -8.53 -9.28 -13.37
N VAL A 176 -7.62 -9.74 -14.24
CA VAL A 176 -7.17 -11.12 -14.27
C VAL A 176 -6.09 -11.26 -13.21
N LEU A 177 -6.45 -11.80 -12.05
CA LEU A 177 -5.50 -12.06 -10.98
C LEU A 177 -5.01 -13.49 -11.04
N PRO A 178 -3.69 -13.75 -10.89
CA PRO A 178 -3.24 -15.10 -10.62
C PRO A 178 -3.90 -15.58 -9.32
N LEU A 179 -4.49 -16.77 -9.34
CA LEU A 179 -5.12 -17.31 -8.14
C LEU A 179 -4.05 -17.58 -7.09
N ARG A 180 -4.29 -17.02 -5.90
CA ARG A 180 -3.48 -17.25 -4.71
C ARG A 180 -4.28 -18.13 -3.77
N VAL A 181 -3.82 -19.37 -3.57
CA VAL A 181 -4.40 -20.26 -2.56
C VAL A 181 -3.48 -20.25 -1.35
N ASP A 182 -3.95 -19.59 -0.28
CA ASP A 182 -3.31 -19.62 1.03
C ASP A 182 -3.89 -20.81 1.80
N ASP A 183 -3.26 -21.99 1.67
CA ASP A 183 -3.56 -23.14 2.53
C ASP A 183 -2.84 -23.03 3.88
N ASN A 184 -1.79 -22.22 3.95
CA ASN A 184 -1.09 -21.82 5.17
C ASN A 184 -0.67 -20.35 5.04
N ALA A 185 -0.91 -19.54 6.06
CA ALA A 185 -0.67 -18.08 6.05
C ALA A 185 0.77 -17.65 5.70
N LEU A 186 1.73 -18.58 5.67
CA LEU A 186 3.15 -18.33 5.44
C LEU A 186 3.63 -18.55 4.00
N VAL A 187 2.96 -19.40 3.20
CA VAL A 187 3.37 -19.68 1.81
C VAL A 187 2.17 -19.70 0.89
N ALA A 188 1.99 -18.59 0.21
CA ALA A 188 1.02 -18.44 -0.85
C ALA A 188 1.45 -19.24 -2.08
N THR A 189 0.70 -20.28 -2.42
CA THR A 189 1.00 -21.05 -3.63
C THR A 189 0.21 -20.44 -4.78
N PHE A 190 0.92 -19.91 -5.77
CA PHE A 190 0.29 -19.43 -7.00
C PHE A 190 -0.04 -20.61 -7.90
N ILE A 191 -1.32 -20.80 -8.22
CA ILE A 191 -1.74 -21.84 -9.16
C ILE A 191 -1.56 -21.30 -10.58
N LYS A 192 -0.56 -21.80 -11.29
CA LYS A 192 -0.10 -21.26 -12.58
C LYS A 192 -1.10 -21.41 -13.74
N ASN A 193 -2.17 -22.17 -13.56
CA ASN A 193 -3.09 -22.56 -14.65
C ASN A 193 -4.51 -22.00 -14.50
N VAL A 194 -4.79 -21.23 -13.45
CA VAL A 194 -6.10 -20.60 -13.26
C VAL A 194 -5.93 -19.16 -12.84
N CYS A 195 -6.94 -18.36 -13.12
CA CYS A 195 -6.98 -16.96 -12.72
C CYS A 195 -8.38 -16.60 -12.29
N LEU A 196 -8.50 -15.49 -11.57
CA LEU A 196 -9.78 -14.92 -11.21
C LEU A 196 -10.07 -13.76 -12.15
N LEU A 197 -11.25 -13.75 -12.77
CA LEU A 197 -11.80 -12.56 -13.41
C LEU A 197 -12.72 -11.84 -12.43
N ASN A 198 -12.45 -10.55 -12.24
CA ASN A 198 -13.33 -9.64 -11.53
C ASN A 198 -14.08 -8.73 -12.51
N PHE A 199 -15.41 -8.75 -12.55
CA PHE A 199 -16.19 -7.97 -13.52
C PHE A 199 -17.44 -7.32 -12.92
N PRO A 200 -17.68 -6.01 -13.14
CA PRO A 200 -18.92 -5.36 -12.72
C PRO A 200 -20.13 -6.01 -13.40
N GLU A 201 -21.00 -6.64 -12.61
CA GLU A 201 -22.16 -7.33 -13.14
C GLU A 201 -23.21 -7.52 -12.07
N LYS A 202 -24.46 -7.23 -12.41
CA LYS A 202 -25.60 -7.51 -11.55
C LYS A 202 -25.88 -9.02 -11.53
N PRO A 203 -26.13 -9.63 -10.35
CA PRO A 203 -26.55 -11.02 -10.24
C PRO A 203 -27.74 -11.33 -11.16
N PRO A 204 -27.60 -12.26 -12.13
CA PRO A 204 -28.66 -12.55 -13.11
C PRO A 204 -29.77 -13.42 -12.53
N LEU A 205 -29.50 -14.13 -11.44
CA LEU A 205 -30.42 -15.06 -10.78
C LEU A 205 -30.84 -14.53 -9.41
N GLN A 206 -31.74 -15.26 -8.75
CA GLN A 206 -32.22 -14.91 -7.41
C GLN A 206 -31.04 -14.89 -6.42
N PRO A 207 -30.76 -13.75 -5.75
CA PRO A 207 -29.58 -13.64 -4.91
C PRO A 207 -29.79 -14.31 -3.55
N ILE A 208 -28.87 -15.21 -3.19
CA ILE A 208 -28.64 -15.61 -1.80
C ILE A 208 -27.67 -14.58 -1.22
N VAL A 209 -28.17 -13.73 -0.34
CA VAL A 209 -27.36 -12.68 0.29
C VAL A 209 -26.84 -13.18 1.63
N VAL A 210 -25.53 -13.22 1.74
CA VAL A 210 -24.79 -13.56 2.96
C VAL A 210 -24.42 -12.27 3.67
N THR A 211 -24.84 -12.14 4.92
CA THR A 211 -24.44 -11.01 5.76
C THR A 211 -23.70 -11.53 6.99
N ARG A 212 -22.65 -10.82 7.41
CA ARG A 212 -21.90 -11.14 8.61
C ARG A 212 -22.20 -10.07 9.66
N ARG A 213 -22.60 -10.50 10.85
CA ARG A 213 -22.84 -9.66 12.02
C ARG A 213 -21.99 -10.16 13.17
N GLY A 214 -21.44 -9.27 13.98
CA GLY A 214 -20.60 -9.65 15.11
C GLY A 214 -19.54 -8.60 15.39
N ASP A 215 -18.58 -8.97 16.23
CA ASP A 215 -17.45 -8.11 16.56
C ASP A 215 -16.44 -8.16 15.40
N ASP A 216 -16.52 -7.20 14.49
CA ASP A 216 -15.53 -7.02 13.42
C ASP A 216 -14.16 -6.63 13.97
N THR A 217 -14.08 -6.21 15.24
CA THR A 217 -12.85 -5.83 15.92
C THR A 217 -12.24 -6.95 16.77
N VAL A 218 -12.21 -8.18 16.23
CA VAL A 218 -11.62 -9.35 16.92
C VAL A 218 -10.21 -9.09 17.46
N TRP A 219 -9.44 -8.25 16.78
CA TRP A 219 -8.09 -7.86 17.18
C TRP A 219 -8.01 -6.85 18.34
N ARG A 220 -9.13 -6.23 18.76
CA ARG A 220 -9.12 -5.21 19.83
C ARG A 220 -9.39 -5.76 21.22
N ARG A 221 -9.98 -6.95 21.35
CA ARG A 221 -10.27 -7.57 22.66
C ARG A 221 -9.29 -8.71 22.90
N ASP A 222 -8.53 -8.62 23.97
CA ASP A 222 -7.53 -9.63 24.37
C ASP A 222 -8.15 -10.82 25.14
N ARG A 223 -9.44 -10.74 25.49
CA ARG A 223 -10.15 -11.72 26.33
C ARG A 223 -11.56 -12.01 25.84
N GLY A 224 -12.04 -13.20 26.18
CA GLY A 224 -13.39 -13.67 25.89
C GLY A 224 -13.49 -14.41 24.56
N ILE A 225 -14.60 -15.15 24.40
CA ILE A 225 -14.96 -15.80 23.15
C ILE A 225 -15.79 -14.81 22.32
N LEU A 226 -15.31 -14.50 21.13
CA LEU A 226 -15.95 -13.56 20.22
C LEU A 226 -16.76 -14.35 19.21
N GLU A 227 -18.07 -14.08 19.17
CA GLU A 227 -18.99 -14.73 18.25
C GLU A 227 -19.23 -13.86 17.02
N GLN A 228 -19.23 -14.50 15.86
CA GLN A 228 -19.68 -13.91 14.61
C GLN A 228 -20.81 -14.75 14.04
N THR A 229 -21.87 -14.09 13.61
CA THR A 229 -23.06 -14.71 13.04
C THR A 229 -23.11 -14.40 11.55
N THR A 230 -23.21 -15.44 10.74
CA THR A 230 -23.40 -15.36 9.28
C THR A 230 -24.85 -15.70 8.97
N GLU A 231 -25.60 -14.73 8.47
CA GLU A 231 -27.01 -14.89 8.11
C GLU A 231 -27.13 -15.06 6.60
N PHE A 232 -27.89 -16.06 6.19
CA PHE A 232 -28.19 -16.38 4.79
C PHE A 232 -29.63 -16.01 4.51
N SER A 233 -29.84 -15.10 3.56
CA SER A 233 -31.17 -14.63 3.20
C SER A 233 -31.48 -14.86 1.73
N LEU A 234 -32.75 -15.17 1.46
CA LEU A 234 -33.34 -15.31 0.14
C LEU A 234 -34.62 -14.48 0.13
N ASP A 235 -34.77 -13.57 -0.84
CA ASP A 235 -35.87 -12.58 -0.89
C ASP A 235 -36.02 -11.76 0.40
N GLY A 236 -34.89 -11.41 1.03
CA GLY A 236 -34.86 -10.66 2.29
C GLY A 236 -35.29 -11.45 3.53
N LYS A 237 -35.64 -12.75 3.39
CA LYS A 237 -35.96 -13.62 4.52
C LYS A 237 -34.74 -14.48 4.86
N VAL A 238 -34.31 -14.42 6.13
CA VAL A 238 -33.23 -15.28 6.63
C VAL A 238 -33.73 -16.71 6.71
N PHE A 239 -33.11 -17.62 5.95
CA PHE A 239 -33.46 -19.05 5.97
C PHE A 239 -32.47 -19.90 6.77
N ALA A 240 -31.25 -19.39 7.00
CA ALA A 240 -30.24 -20.05 7.81
C ALA A 240 -29.34 -19.03 8.53
N THR A 241 -28.85 -19.44 9.69
CA THR A 241 -27.90 -18.68 10.49
C THR A 241 -26.78 -19.63 10.91
N TYR A 242 -25.53 -19.21 10.74
CA TYR A 242 -24.36 -19.98 11.11
C TYR A 242 -23.48 -19.15 12.05
N ARG A 243 -23.14 -19.69 13.21
CA ARG A 243 -22.28 -19.02 14.19
C ARG A 243 -20.86 -19.56 14.10
N THR A 244 -19.90 -18.66 14.04
CA THR A 244 -18.48 -18.93 14.25
C THR A 244 -18.03 -18.25 15.53
N ALA A 245 -16.91 -18.72 16.08
CA ALA A 245 -16.30 -18.06 17.22
C ALA A 245 -14.77 -18.07 17.10
N SER A 246 -14.15 -17.06 17.70
CA SER A 246 -12.69 -16.94 17.82
C SER A 246 -12.32 -16.48 19.22
N VAL A 247 -11.15 -16.88 19.70
CA VAL A 247 -10.68 -16.58 21.05
C VAL A 247 -9.18 -16.31 21.05
N TRP A 248 -8.75 -15.31 21.80
CA TRP A 248 -7.33 -15.13 22.13
C TRP A 248 -6.98 -16.03 23.31
N ARG A 249 -6.63 -17.28 23.03
CA ARG A 249 -6.38 -18.30 24.06
C ARG A 249 -5.00 -18.11 24.69
N LEU A 250 -4.91 -18.32 26.01
CA LEU A 250 -3.62 -18.46 26.67
C LEU A 250 -2.76 -19.57 26.03
N SER A 251 -1.48 -19.30 25.81
CA SER A 251 -0.53 -20.29 25.31
C SER A 251 -0.40 -21.48 26.28
N PRO A 252 -0.17 -22.72 25.81
CA PRO A 252 0.15 -23.85 26.70
C PRO A 252 1.39 -23.58 27.57
N VAL A 253 2.32 -22.74 27.09
CA VAL A 253 3.49 -22.28 27.84
C VAL A 253 3.21 -20.88 28.38
N PRO A 254 3.35 -20.63 29.70
CA PRO A 254 3.17 -19.31 30.29
C PRO A 254 4.28 -18.38 29.84
N LEU A 255 4.06 -17.68 28.72
CA LEU A 255 4.97 -16.68 28.20
C LEU A 255 4.46 -15.31 28.63
N LEU A 256 5.03 -14.76 29.69
CA LEU A 256 4.70 -13.43 30.18
C LEU A 256 5.35 -12.36 29.29
N LEU A 257 4.60 -11.34 28.89
CA LEU A 257 5.07 -10.17 28.14
C LEU A 257 4.81 -8.93 29.00
N ILE A 258 5.89 -8.34 29.53
CA ILE A 258 5.81 -7.13 30.36
C ILE A 258 6.69 -6.07 29.72
N GLY A 259 6.10 -4.99 29.23
CA GLY A 259 6.91 -3.89 28.77
C GLY A 259 6.10 -2.70 28.30
N CYS A 260 6.78 -1.74 27.73
CA CYS A 260 6.15 -0.57 27.14
C CYS A 260 6.40 -0.54 25.62
N ALA A 261 5.39 -0.14 24.87
CA ALA A 261 5.45 -0.06 23.42
C ALA A 261 4.77 1.23 22.93
N LEU A 262 5.17 1.65 21.74
CA LEU A 262 4.51 2.77 21.08
C LEU A 262 3.15 2.30 20.53
N ASN A 263 2.09 2.92 21.01
CA ASN A 263 0.76 2.70 20.43
C ASN A 263 0.65 3.49 19.13
N SER A 264 0.30 2.82 18.02
CA SER A 264 0.17 3.48 16.72
C SER A 264 -1.19 4.17 16.54
N GLY A 265 -2.21 3.81 17.34
CA GLY A 265 -3.54 4.40 17.28
C GLY A 265 -3.64 5.77 17.95
N ALA A 266 -2.80 6.01 18.94
CA ALA A 266 -2.55 7.31 19.55
C ALA A 266 -1.07 7.32 19.94
N PRO A 267 -0.26 8.33 19.59
CA PRO A 267 1.18 8.35 19.86
C PRO A 267 1.46 8.50 21.37
N SER A 268 1.22 7.43 22.11
CA SER A 268 1.43 7.28 23.55
C SER A 268 2.38 6.12 23.81
N TRP A 269 3.15 6.29 24.89
CA TRP A 269 4.03 5.26 25.42
C TRP A 269 3.25 4.45 26.46
N ASP A 270 2.67 3.33 26.04
CA ASP A 270 1.77 2.53 26.87
C ASP A 270 2.47 1.27 27.36
N CYS A 271 2.36 1.01 28.66
CA CYS A 271 2.92 -0.18 29.29
C CYS A 271 1.84 -1.25 29.50
N PHE A 272 2.23 -2.52 29.33
CA PHE A 272 1.36 -3.67 29.47
C PHE A 272 2.07 -4.80 30.21
N ALA A 273 1.26 -5.67 30.84
CA ALA A 273 1.70 -6.86 31.53
C ALA A 273 0.68 -7.97 31.27
N ASN A 274 0.88 -8.73 30.20
CA ASN A 274 -0.08 -9.73 29.74
C ASN A 274 0.66 -11.04 29.41
N PHE A 275 -0.05 -12.16 29.49
CA PHE A 275 0.46 -13.41 28.92
C PHE A 275 0.27 -13.42 27.41
N ASN A 276 1.21 -14.03 26.70
CA ASN A 276 1.09 -14.28 25.28
C ASN A 276 -0.17 -15.12 25.01
N ARG A 277 -0.99 -14.62 24.10
CA ARG A 277 -2.22 -15.28 23.64
C ARG A 277 -2.12 -15.50 22.14
N THR A 278 -2.66 -16.62 21.69
CA THR A 278 -2.76 -16.95 20.26
C THR A 278 -4.21 -16.88 19.84
N LEU A 279 -4.49 -16.21 18.72
CA LEU A 279 -5.82 -16.22 18.14
C LEU A 279 -6.11 -17.63 17.61
N GLU A 280 -7.13 -18.28 18.18
CA GLU A 280 -7.62 -19.59 17.78
C GLU A 280 -9.05 -19.44 17.26
N THR A 281 -9.36 -20.09 16.13
CA THR A 281 -10.74 -20.22 15.66
C THR A 281 -11.37 -21.42 16.37
N VAL A 282 -12.51 -21.20 17.02
CA VAL A 282 -13.25 -22.24 17.72
C VAL A 282 -13.88 -23.18 16.70
N ASP A 283 -13.76 -24.48 16.91
CA ASP A 283 -14.36 -25.49 16.04
C ASP A 283 -15.89 -25.46 16.14
N THR A 284 -16.52 -24.87 15.12
CA THR A 284 -17.97 -24.66 15.06
C THR A 284 -18.67 -25.54 14.03
N THR A 285 -17.92 -26.41 13.36
CA THR A 285 -18.43 -27.27 12.28
C THR A 285 -19.22 -28.46 12.84
N PRO A 286 -20.46 -28.70 12.38
CA PRO A 286 -21.25 -29.86 12.79
C PRO A 286 -20.49 -31.19 12.55
N ALA A 287 -20.68 -32.16 13.44
CA ALA A 287 -19.89 -33.40 13.44
C ALA A 287 -20.08 -34.28 12.18
N ASN A 288 -21.19 -34.10 11.46
CA ASN A 288 -21.51 -34.85 10.24
C ASN A 288 -21.00 -34.19 8.95
N VAL A 289 -20.20 -33.12 9.05
CA VAL A 289 -19.67 -32.37 7.91
C VAL A 289 -18.19 -32.69 7.72
N ASP A 290 -17.80 -33.03 6.49
CA ASP A 290 -16.40 -33.22 6.12
C ASP A 290 -15.67 -31.88 6.02
N LYS A 291 -14.82 -31.60 7.01
CA LYS A 291 -14.07 -30.33 7.12
C LYS A 291 -13.06 -30.13 6.00
N MET A 292 -12.60 -31.21 5.35
CA MET A 292 -11.67 -31.09 4.22
C MET A 292 -12.38 -30.54 2.99
N LEU A 293 -13.67 -30.81 2.85
CA LEU A 293 -14.50 -30.39 1.73
C LEU A 293 -15.34 -29.15 2.04
N TYR A 294 -15.66 -28.91 3.31
CA TYR A 294 -16.53 -27.82 3.77
C TYR A 294 -15.99 -27.19 5.07
N ASP A 295 -15.25 -26.10 4.94
CA ASP A 295 -14.50 -25.42 6.01
C ASP A 295 -14.96 -23.98 6.29
N LEU A 296 -15.96 -23.45 5.57
CA LEU A 296 -16.52 -22.12 5.76
C LEU A 296 -18.03 -22.17 6.00
N PRO A 297 -18.61 -21.17 6.70
CA PRO A 297 -20.06 -21.10 6.89
C PRO A 297 -20.82 -21.21 5.56
N GLU A 298 -20.35 -20.53 4.52
CA GLU A 298 -20.99 -20.53 3.21
C GLU A 298 -20.90 -21.89 2.52
N SER A 299 -19.74 -22.57 2.62
CA SER A 299 -19.58 -23.90 2.04
C SER A 299 -20.40 -24.95 2.75
N ILE A 300 -20.53 -24.88 4.08
CA ILE A 300 -21.32 -25.81 4.88
C ILE A 300 -22.82 -25.62 4.63
N VAL A 301 -23.32 -24.39 4.82
CA VAL A 301 -24.77 -24.10 4.74
C VAL A 301 -25.31 -24.35 3.34
N LEU A 302 -24.54 -23.99 2.32
CA LEU A 302 -24.94 -24.08 0.92
C LEU A 302 -24.46 -25.37 0.23
N GLY A 303 -23.59 -26.16 0.87
CA GLY A 303 -23.00 -27.37 0.30
C GLY A 303 -22.05 -27.09 -0.86
N LEU A 304 -21.23 -26.03 -0.77
CA LEU A 304 -20.22 -25.68 -1.78
C LEU A 304 -18.97 -26.51 -1.54
N ARG A 305 -18.64 -27.42 -2.43
CA ARG A 305 -17.45 -28.27 -2.27
C ARG A 305 -16.18 -27.44 -2.47
N LYS A 306 -15.21 -27.56 -1.56
CA LYS A 306 -13.87 -26.98 -1.74
C LYS A 306 -13.13 -27.66 -2.90
N HIS A 307 -12.47 -26.87 -3.74
CA HIS A 307 -11.56 -27.38 -4.76
C HIS A 307 -10.34 -28.04 -4.12
N LEU A 308 -10.07 -29.26 -4.57
CA LEU A 308 -8.83 -29.98 -4.34
C LEU A 308 -7.78 -29.52 -5.36
N ALA A 309 -6.51 -29.80 -5.08
CA ALA A 309 -5.42 -29.45 -6.00
C ALA A 309 -5.61 -30.04 -7.41
N SER A 310 -6.23 -31.22 -7.53
CA SER A 310 -6.56 -31.86 -8.80
C SER A 310 -7.65 -31.13 -9.58
N ASP A 311 -8.63 -30.52 -8.89
CA ASP A 311 -9.74 -29.83 -9.55
C ASP A 311 -9.24 -28.67 -10.41
N TYR A 312 -8.21 -27.93 -9.97
CA TYR A 312 -7.62 -26.83 -10.74
C TYR A 312 -6.82 -27.30 -11.97
N ALA A 313 -6.35 -28.55 -11.98
CA ALA A 313 -5.63 -29.10 -13.13
C ALA A 313 -6.61 -29.50 -14.25
N ASP A 314 -7.81 -29.96 -13.85
CA ASP A 314 -8.86 -30.45 -14.74
C ASP A 314 -9.92 -29.39 -15.07
N ASP A 315 -9.83 -28.20 -14.47
CA ASP A 315 -10.78 -27.11 -14.71
C ASP A 315 -10.76 -26.67 -16.17
N LYS A 316 -11.91 -26.87 -16.84
CA LYS A 316 -12.13 -26.48 -18.23
C LYS A 316 -12.65 -25.05 -18.36
N GLY A 317 -12.98 -24.42 -17.22
CA GLY A 317 -13.63 -23.11 -17.17
C GLY A 317 -15.11 -23.20 -17.53
N ASP A 318 -15.77 -22.04 -17.53
CA ASP A 318 -17.19 -21.91 -17.84
C ASP A 318 -17.39 -21.65 -19.35
N ASP A 319 -18.24 -22.44 -20.01
CA ASP A 319 -18.61 -22.24 -21.43
C ASP A 319 -19.31 -20.88 -21.66
N GLN A 320 -19.90 -20.29 -20.61
CA GLN A 320 -20.50 -18.94 -20.65
C GLN A 320 -19.47 -17.80 -20.72
N TRP A 321 -18.16 -18.12 -20.76
CA TRP A 321 -17.09 -17.14 -20.85
C TRP A 321 -17.09 -16.31 -22.14
N GLN A 322 -17.40 -16.92 -23.29
CA GLN A 322 -17.32 -16.24 -24.59
C GLN A 322 -18.31 -15.06 -24.71
N PRO A 323 -19.60 -15.20 -24.34
CA PRO A 323 -20.51 -14.06 -24.23
C PRO A 323 -20.03 -13.00 -23.23
N LEU A 324 -19.37 -13.39 -22.15
CA LEU A 324 -18.84 -12.45 -21.16
C LEU A 324 -17.73 -11.56 -21.73
N LEU A 325 -16.86 -12.08 -22.62
CA LEU A 325 -15.87 -11.26 -23.34
C LEU A 325 -16.53 -10.15 -24.15
N GLN A 326 -17.63 -10.43 -24.84
CA GLN A 326 -18.38 -9.40 -25.59
C GLN A 326 -18.97 -8.35 -24.65
N ARG A 327 -19.52 -8.78 -23.49
CA ARG A 327 -20.04 -7.85 -22.48
C ARG A 327 -18.96 -6.98 -21.86
N ILE A 328 -17.71 -7.46 -21.76
CA ILE A 328 -16.58 -6.67 -21.28
C ILE A 328 -16.33 -5.48 -22.23
N ASP A 329 -16.32 -5.72 -23.53
CA ASP A 329 -16.14 -4.67 -24.54
C ASP A 329 -17.31 -3.66 -24.51
N ASP A 330 -18.56 -4.15 -24.43
CA ASP A 330 -19.76 -3.30 -24.34
C ASP A 330 -19.77 -2.45 -23.06
N TYR A 331 -19.46 -3.08 -21.91
CA TYR A 331 -19.38 -2.40 -20.63
C TYR A 331 -18.32 -1.30 -20.68
N GLN A 332 -17.17 -1.56 -21.29
CA GLN A 332 -16.13 -0.54 -21.45
C GLN A 332 -16.59 0.63 -22.31
N GLN A 333 -17.32 0.39 -23.40
CA GLN A 333 -17.86 1.49 -24.22
C GLN A 333 -18.83 2.35 -23.42
N ARG A 334 -19.71 1.73 -22.63
CA ARG A 334 -20.61 2.44 -21.71
C ARG A 334 -19.85 3.19 -20.62
N GLN A 335 -18.83 2.58 -20.04
CA GLN A 335 -18.00 3.22 -19.02
C GLN A 335 -17.21 4.38 -19.61
N THR A 336 -16.68 4.25 -20.84
CA THR A 336 -15.98 5.35 -21.53
C THR A 336 -16.93 6.51 -21.79
N GLN A 337 -18.19 6.22 -22.17
CA GLN A 337 -19.21 7.25 -22.29
C GLN A 337 -19.54 7.89 -20.94
N PHE A 338 -19.80 7.08 -19.92
CA PHE A 338 -20.09 7.54 -18.56
C PHE A 338 -18.95 8.38 -18.01
N ASP A 339 -17.71 7.92 -18.15
CA ASP A 339 -16.50 8.63 -17.74
C ASP A 339 -16.38 9.93 -18.52
N ARG A 340 -16.68 9.99 -19.83
CA ARG A 340 -16.68 11.26 -20.56
C ARG A 340 -17.66 12.27 -19.98
N ASP A 341 -18.90 11.84 -19.73
CA ASP A 341 -19.96 12.72 -19.23
C ASP A 341 -19.68 13.14 -17.77
N HIS A 342 -19.33 12.18 -16.92
CA HIS A 342 -19.05 12.41 -15.50
C HIS A 342 -17.71 13.12 -15.27
N ASN A 343 -16.69 12.89 -16.10
CA ASN A 343 -15.43 13.63 -16.01
C ASN A 343 -15.63 15.12 -16.34
N ALA A 344 -16.59 15.48 -17.17
CA ALA A 344 -16.92 16.89 -17.40
C ALA A 344 -17.43 17.54 -16.10
N ASP A 345 -18.31 16.87 -15.36
CA ASP A 345 -18.80 17.35 -14.07
C ASP A 345 -17.69 17.42 -13.01
N LEU A 346 -16.81 16.41 -12.96
CA LEU A 346 -15.67 16.40 -12.04
C LEU A 346 -14.65 17.48 -12.37
N PHE A 347 -14.40 17.74 -13.65
CA PHE A 347 -13.55 18.84 -14.07
C PHE A 347 -14.16 20.18 -13.65
N ALA A 348 -15.48 20.36 -13.82
CA ALA A 348 -16.18 21.56 -13.35
C ALA A 348 -16.09 21.72 -11.82
N GLN A 349 -16.19 20.64 -11.06
CA GLN A 349 -15.97 20.66 -9.60
C GLN A 349 -14.52 21.03 -9.24
N PHE A 350 -13.54 20.58 -10.01
CA PHE A 350 -12.14 20.98 -9.83
C PHE A 350 -11.94 22.47 -10.12
N VAL A 351 -12.54 22.99 -11.20
CA VAL A 351 -12.54 24.43 -11.53
C VAL A 351 -13.10 25.24 -10.36
N ASP A 352 -14.25 24.82 -9.82
CA ASP A 352 -14.86 25.45 -8.66
C ASP A 352 -13.93 25.40 -7.43
N PHE A 353 -13.31 24.26 -7.15
CA PHE A 353 -12.33 24.12 -6.05
C PHE A 353 -11.11 25.06 -6.20
N VAL A 354 -10.64 25.27 -7.42
CA VAL A 354 -9.48 26.13 -7.71
C VAL A 354 -9.85 27.61 -7.54
N HIS A 355 -11.09 28.01 -7.85
CA HIS A 355 -11.56 29.39 -7.69
C HIS A 355 -12.14 29.70 -6.31
N ASP A 356 -12.52 28.70 -5.53
CA ASP A 356 -13.10 28.89 -4.20
C ASP A 356 -12.05 29.36 -3.18
N SER A 357 -12.13 30.60 -2.73
CA SER A 357 -11.23 31.16 -1.73
C SER A 357 -11.47 30.59 -0.33
N ALA A 358 -12.64 30.01 -0.06
CA ALA A 358 -13.01 29.42 1.22
C ALA A 358 -12.72 27.93 1.23
N VAL A 359 -11.80 27.51 2.10
CA VAL A 359 -11.56 26.09 2.36
C VAL A 359 -11.69 25.85 3.85
N GLU A 360 -12.63 25.01 4.21
CA GLU A 360 -12.70 24.50 5.57
C GLU A 360 -11.53 23.54 5.79
N THR A 361 -10.94 23.59 6.98
CA THR A 361 -9.90 22.65 7.36
C THR A 361 -10.35 21.81 8.55
N SER A 362 -9.95 20.54 8.59
CA SER A 362 -10.24 19.64 9.70
C SER A 362 -8.97 18.94 10.17
N GLY A 363 -8.85 18.73 11.48
CA GLY A 363 -7.71 18.08 12.12
C GLY A 363 -6.85 19.02 12.96
N THR A 364 -5.87 18.45 13.66
CA THR A 364 -4.95 19.18 14.54
C THR A 364 -3.50 18.82 14.23
N GLY A 365 -2.59 19.80 14.29
CA GLY A 365 -1.16 19.58 14.09
C GLY A 365 -0.78 19.34 12.62
N VAL A 366 0.01 18.29 12.35
CA VAL A 366 0.60 17.99 11.03
C VAL A 366 -0.41 17.33 10.07
N PHE A 367 -1.60 16.97 10.55
CA PHE A 367 -2.63 16.24 9.79
C PHE A 367 -3.86 17.09 9.47
N ILE A 368 -3.66 18.35 9.10
CA ILE A 368 -4.75 19.21 8.67
C ILE A 368 -5.19 18.83 7.26
N ASN A 369 -6.47 18.52 7.11
CA ASN A 369 -7.11 18.14 5.86
C ASN A 369 -7.99 19.27 5.33
N ILE A 370 -7.89 19.49 4.02
CA ILE A 370 -8.84 20.28 3.24
C ILE A 370 -10.20 19.57 3.23
N VAL A 371 -11.25 20.25 3.69
CA VAL A 371 -12.64 19.85 3.54
C VAL A 371 -13.26 20.74 2.48
N TYR A 372 -13.61 20.15 1.34
CA TYR A 372 -14.27 20.85 0.24
C TYR A 372 -15.61 20.18 -0.04
N LYS A 373 -16.71 20.95 0.03
CA LYS A 373 -18.09 20.47 -0.09
C LYS A 373 -18.38 19.23 0.78
N GLY A 374 -17.90 19.27 2.03
CA GLY A 374 -18.08 18.20 3.01
C GLY A 374 -17.17 16.98 2.82
N SER A 375 -16.23 16.99 1.86
CA SER A 375 -15.30 15.89 1.62
C SER A 375 -13.85 16.25 1.91
N ILE A 376 -13.15 15.39 2.66
CA ILE A 376 -11.71 15.50 2.94
C ILE A 376 -10.81 15.10 1.75
N ALA A 377 -11.41 14.60 0.67
CA ALA A 377 -10.73 14.06 -0.49
C ALA A 377 -11.49 14.39 -1.78
N PRO A 378 -10.80 14.62 -2.91
CA PRO A 378 -11.48 14.66 -4.20
C PRO A 378 -12.14 13.31 -4.51
N PRO A 379 -13.24 13.28 -5.28
CA PRO A 379 -13.77 12.05 -5.86
C PRO A 379 -12.67 11.24 -6.54
N GLY A 380 -12.70 9.91 -6.41
CA GLY A 380 -11.56 9.05 -6.79
C GLY A 380 -11.14 9.14 -8.26
N ASN A 381 -12.07 9.51 -9.14
CA ASN A 381 -11.88 9.70 -10.58
C ASN A 381 -11.58 11.16 -10.99
N MET A 382 -11.69 12.13 -10.09
CA MET A 382 -11.44 13.54 -10.39
C MET A 382 -10.02 13.79 -10.89
N GLU A 383 -9.03 13.12 -10.29
CA GLU A 383 -7.65 13.23 -10.75
C GLU A 383 -7.52 12.81 -12.23
N HIS A 384 -8.15 11.71 -12.62
CA HIS A 384 -8.11 11.28 -14.02
C HIS A 384 -8.82 12.28 -14.94
N ALA A 385 -10.00 12.75 -14.54
CA ALA A 385 -10.77 13.74 -15.29
C ALA A 385 -9.96 15.02 -15.58
N VAL A 386 -9.23 15.51 -14.56
CA VAL A 386 -8.43 16.72 -14.65
C VAL A 386 -7.19 16.52 -15.53
N LEU A 387 -6.46 15.42 -15.34
CA LEU A 387 -5.21 15.17 -16.07
C LEU A 387 -5.42 14.71 -17.51
N ALA A 388 -6.62 14.23 -17.87
CA ALA A 388 -6.93 13.78 -19.23
C ALA A 388 -7.20 14.94 -20.22
N ALA A 389 -7.32 16.18 -19.73
CA ALA A 389 -7.63 17.36 -20.55
C ALA A 389 -6.66 18.54 -20.27
N PRO A 390 -5.35 18.38 -20.52
CA PRO A 390 -4.35 19.40 -20.24
C PRO A 390 -4.61 20.74 -20.94
N GLU A 391 -5.24 20.73 -22.11
CA GLU A 391 -5.66 21.92 -22.84
C GLU A 391 -6.72 22.73 -22.09
N LYS A 392 -7.56 22.08 -21.28
CA LYS A 392 -8.53 22.76 -20.41
C LYS A 392 -7.91 23.30 -19.13
N LEU A 393 -6.74 22.80 -18.73
CA LEU A 393 -6.00 23.32 -17.58
C LEU A 393 -5.26 24.62 -17.90
N ALA A 394 -4.83 24.82 -19.15
CA ALA A 394 -4.04 26.00 -19.53
C ALA A 394 -4.75 27.33 -19.20
N PRO A 395 -6.05 27.53 -19.48
CA PRO A 395 -6.78 28.74 -19.07
C PRO A 395 -6.93 28.91 -17.55
N LEU A 396 -6.79 27.82 -16.77
CA LEU A 396 -6.90 27.81 -15.31
C LEU A 396 -5.56 27.98 -14.61
N ARG A 397 -4.45 28.01 -15.36
CA ARG A 397 -3.08 28.04 -14.83
C ARG A 397 -2.93 28.98 -13.64
N ASP A 398 -3.31 30.24 -13.81
CA ASP A 398 -3.09 31.27 -12.79
C ASP A 398 -3.85 30.94 -11.50
N ALA A 399 -5.09 30.47 -11.62
CA ALA A 399 -5.89 30.09 -10.47
C ALA A 399 -5.32 28.84 -9.78
N ILE A 400 -4.85 27.84 -10.53
CA ILE A 400 -4.21 26.64 -9.96
C ILE A 400 -2.91 27.02 -9.23
N VAL A 401 -2.09 27.91 -9.80
CA VAL A 401 -0.85 28.39 -9.19
C VAL A 401 -1.14 29.14 -7.89
N GLU A 402 -2.06 30.10 -7.91
CA GLU A 402 -2.43 30.86 -6.71
C GLU A 402 -2.97 29.95 -5.62
N ARG A 403 -3.80 28.97 -6.00
CA ARG A 403 -4.34 27.99 -5.06
C ARG A 403 -3.25 27.11 -4.46
N PHE A 404 -2.31 26.64 -5.27
CA PHE A 404 -1.18 25.85 -4.79
C PHE A 404 -0.32 26.64 -3.80
N ILE A 405 0.01 27.90 -4.11
CA ILE A 405 0.79 28.79 -3.24
C ILE A 405 0.04 29.05 -1.91
N GLN A 406 -1.27 29.35 -1.99
CA GLN A 406 -2.12 29.55 -0.81
C GLN A 406 -2.05 28.35 0.14
N LEU A 407 -2.20 27.13 -0.39
CA LEU A 407 -2.18 25.90 0.41
C LEU A 407 -0.78 25.57 0.93
N THR A 408 0.28 25.93 0.19
CA THR A 408 1.66 25.77 0.65
C THR A 408 1.96 26.63 1.89
N GLY A 409 1.40 27.84 1.94
CA GLY A 409 1.54 28.75 3.08
C GLY A 409 0.72 28.33 4.32
N SER A 410 -0.16 27.36 4.17
CA SER A 410 -0.99 26.84 5.27
C SER A 410 -0.32 25.66 5.97
N SER A 411 -0.77 25.31 7.17
CA SER A 411 -0.33 24.13 7.92
C SER A 411 -0.87 22.79 7.36
N ILE A 412 -1.36 22.79 6.10
CA ILE A 412 -1.90 21.61 5.43
C ILE A 412 -0.75 20.66 5.08
N GLY A 413 -0.91 19.39 5.44
CA GLY A 413 0.10 18.37 5.15
C GLY A 413 0.22 18.10 3.64
N VAL A 414 1.44 17.90 3.16
CA VAL A 414 1.76 17.52 1.76
C VAL A 414 1.07 16.22 1.30
N ASN A 415 0.60 15.40 2.25
CA ASN A 415 -0.17 14.18 1.98
C ASN A 415 -1.66 14.43 1.72
N ASN A 416 -2.14 15.68 1.83
CA ASN A 416 -3.53 16.00 1.55
C ASN A 416 -3.87 15.74 0.07
N LYS A 417 -4.99 15.04 -0.17
CA LYS A 417 -5.35 14.57 -1.51
C LYS A 417 -5.74 15.69 -2.49
N TRP A 418 -6.37 16.76 -2.00
CA TRP A 418 -6.68 17.94 -2.82
C TRP A 418 -5.40 18.69 -3.19
N TYR A 419 -4.46 18.79 -2.26
CA TYR A 419 -3.17 19.42 -2.53
C TYR A 419 -2.35 18.63 -3.56
N ARG A 420 -2.32 17.30 -3.45
CA ARG A 420 -1.71 16.43 -4.47
C ARG A 420 -2.39 16.50 -5.84
N LEU A 421 -3.70 16.76 -5.89
CA LEU A 421 -4.40 16.96 -7.15
C LEU A 421 -3.93 18.24 -7.85
N LEU A 422 -3.72 19.34 -7.11
CA LEU A 422 -3.19 20.59 -7.68
C LEU A 422 -1.77 20.42 -8.22
N ASP A 423 -0.89 19.77 -7.46
CA ASP A 423 0.47 19.43 -7.90
C ASP A 423 0.45 18.70 -9.26
N LYS A 424 -0.32 17.60 -9.35
CA LYS A 424 -0.46 16.86 -10.60
C LYS A 424 -1.07 17.68 -11.73
N SER A 425 -2.03 18.56 -11.41
CA SER A 425 -2.67 19.44 -12.39
C SER A 425 -1.66 20.44 -12.97
N LEU A 426 -0.79 21.01 -12.13
CA LEU A 426 0.31 21.84 -12.58
C LEU A 426 1.26 21.04 -13.45
N VAL A 427 1.67 19.82 -13.04
CA VAL A 427 2.55 18.96 -13.85
C VAL A 427 1.98 18.71 -15.25
N ALA A 428 0.67 18.51 -15.37
CA ALA A 428 -0.04 18.28 -16.62
C ALA A 428 -0.21 19.52 -17.51
N LEU A 429 0.07 20.73 -17.02
CA LEU A 429 -0.02 21.94 -17.84
C LEU A 429 0.93 21.87 -19.05
N PRO A 430 0.53 22.44 -20.20
CA PRO A 430 1.40 22.56 -21.36
C PRO A 430 2.62 23.47 -21.07
N ARG A 431 3.76 23.24 -21.73
CA ARG A 431 5.02 23.98 -21.59
C ARG A 431 4.83 25.47 -21.85
N GLU A 432 3.99 25.80 -22.82
CA GLU A 432 3.63 27.17 -23.18
C GLU A 432 2.96 27.91 -22.01
N ALA A 433 2.24 27.18 -21.14
CA ALA A 433 1.64 27.75 -19.94
C ALA A 433 2.70 28.23 -18.95
N TYR A 434 3.81 27.50 -18.79
CA TYR A 434 4.94 27.91 -17.94
C TYR A 434 5.77 29.04 -18.57
N ALA A 435 6.04 28.95 -19.88
CA ALA A 435 6.78 29.98 -20.60
C ALA A 435 6.07 31.35 -20.56
N SER A 436 4.73 31.35 -20.53
CA SER A 436 3.92 32.57 -20.48
C SER A 436 3.60 33.08 -19.07
N MET A 437 4.10 32.45 -18.00
CA MET A 437 3.98 33.00 -16.64
C MET A 437 4.78 34.30 -16.50
N THR A 438 4.34 35.22 -15.65
CA THR A 438 5.16 36.40 -15.28
C THR A 438 6.30 35.99 -14.34
N ASP A 439 7.34 36.83 -14.24
CA ASP A 439 8.46 36.56 -13.33
C ASP A 439 8.01 36.51 -11.87
N ASP A 440 7.04 37.33 -11.48
CA ASP A 440 6.43 37.29 -10.14
C ASP A 440 5.78 35.93 -9.85
N GLN A 441 4.96 35.42 -10.77
CA GLN A 441 4.31 34.12 -10.61
C GLN A 441 5.32 32.98 -10.49
N VAL A 442 6.35 32.98 -11.36
CA VAL A 442 7.43 31.99 -11.32
C VAL A 442 8.15 32.04 -9.99
N ASN A 443 8.54 33.23 -9.53
CA ASN A 443 9.27 33.39 -8.27
C ASN A 443 8.44 32.93 -7.07
N ARG A 444 7.16 33.33 -6.98
CA ARG A 444 6.28 32.91 -5.88
C ARG A 444 6.04 31.40 -5.86
N LEU A 445 5.89 30.77 -7.02
CA LEU A 445 5.73 29.31 -7.10
C LEU A 445 7.03 28.58 -6.73
N LEU A 446 8.19 29.07 -7.17
CA LEU A 446 9.48 28.52 -6.77
C LEU A 446 9.74 28.67 -5.26
N GLU A 447 9.38 29.82 -4.67
CA GLU A 447 9.46 30.04 -3.23
C GLU A 447 8.56 29.06 -2.45
N ALA A 448 7.32 28.85 -2.91
CA ALA A 448 6.42 27.86 -2.32
C ALA A 448 7.02 26.45 -2.39
N LEU A 449 7.58 26.05 -3.54
CA LEU A 449 8.28 24.77 -3.68
C LEU A 449 9.51 24.67 -2.77
N GLY A 450 10.30 25.74 -2.63
CA GLY A 450 11.45 25.76 -1.73
C GLY A 450 11.05 25.60 -0.25
N ALA A 451 9.99 26.31 0.17
CA ALA A 451 9.48 26.28 1.54
C ALA A 451 8.88 24.92 1.92
N SER A 452 8.16 24.28 0.98
CA SER A 452 7.50 22.99 1.19
C SER A 452 8.41 21.77 1.03
N ARG A 453 9.70 21.95 0.73
CA ARG A 453 10.59 20.86 0.28
C ARG A 453 10.02 20.16 -0.96
N GLY A 454 9.62 20.92 -1.97
CA GLY A 454 9.07 20.43 -3.23
C GLY A 454 9.99 19.47 -3.96
N TRP A 455 11.32 19.57 -3.78
CA TRP A 455 12.27 18.56 -4.26
C TRP A 455 12.07 17.17 -3.64
N ASP A 456 11.37 17.05 -2.52
CA ASP A 456 11.05 15.77 -1.87
C ASP A 456 9.64 15.31 -2.23
N TYR A 457 8.66 16.22 -2.10
CA TYR A 457 7.24 15.90 -2.16
C TYR A 457 6.56 16.19 -3.51
N PHE A 458 7.10 17.11 -4.31
CA PHE A 458 6.53 17.63 -5.57
C PHE A 458 7.57 17.57 -6.70
N ARG A 459 8.24 16.42 -6.84
CA ARG A 459 9.45 16.28 -7.68
C ARG A 459 9.17 16.61 -9.14
N GLU A 460 8.06 16.10 -9.66
CA GLU A 460 7.63 16.32 -11.04
C GLU A 460 7.34 17.80 -11.30
N LEU A 461 6.60 18.48 -10.42
CA LEU A 461 6.32 19.90 -10.54
C LEU A 461 7.60 20.74 -10.42
N TYR A 462 8.47 20.40 -9.47
CA TYR A 462 9.77 21.04 -9.31
C TYR A 462 10.59 20.97 -10.61
N LEU A 463 10.61 19.83 -11.29
CA LEU A 463 11.26 19.67 -12.60
C LEU A 463 10.52 20.38 -13.74
N ARG A 464 9.19 20.55 -13.67
CA ARG A 464 8.42 21.30 -14.69
C ARG A 464 8.68 22.80 -14.61
N MET A 465 9.13 23.33 -13.47
CA MET A 465 9.47 24.75 -13.39
C MET A 465 10.59 25.16 -14.35
N THR A 466 11.44 24.24 -14.82
CA THR A 466 12.44 24.54 -15.86
C THR A 466 11.82 24.92 -17.20
N ASP A 467 10.55 24.57 -17.44
CA ASP A 467 9.81 24.95 -18.64
C ASP A 467 9.51 26.45 -18.70
N ALA A 468 9.61 27.16 -17.58
CA ALA A 468 9.56 28.61 -17.53
C ALA A 468 10.87 29.28 -18.04
N GLY A 469 11.88 28.48 -18.41
CA GLY A 469 13.12 28.92 -19.05
C GLY A 469 14.25 29.31 -18.09
N LEU A 470 15.29 29.95 -18.64
CA LEU A 470 16.53 30.30 -17.94
C LEU A 470 16.33 31.24 -16.74
N ARG A 471 15.22 31.98 -16.67
CA ARG A 471 14.89 32.78 -15.48
C ARG A 471 14.77 31.98 -14.18
N THR A 472 14.61 30.66 -14.27
CA THR A 472 14.56 29.76 -13.10
C THR A 472 15.93 29.23 -12.65
N GLU A 473 16.99 29.45 -13.45
CA GLU A 473 18.35 28.99 -13.16
C GLU A 473 18.84 29.42 -11.76
N PRO A 474 18.74 30.71 -11.33
CA PRO A 474 19.28 31.13 -10.04
C PRO A 474 18.61 30.45 -8.82
N PHE A 475 17.38 29.96 -8.97
CA PHE A 475 16.70 29.21 -7.92
C PHE A 475 17.30 27.81 -7.75
N PHE A 476 17.48 27.08 -8.86
CA PHE A 476 17.97 25.71 -8.81
C PHE A 476 19.44 25.64 -8.38
N GLU A 477 20.27 26.59 -8.82
CA GLU A 477 21.66 26.69 -8.37
C GLU A 477 21.75 26.92 -6.86
N ARG A 478 20.92 27.85 -6.34
CA ARG A 478 20.84 28.12 -4.90
C ARG A 478 20.35 26.92 -4.10
N GLU A 479 19.32 26.22 -4.56
CA GLU A 479 18.83 25.02 -3.89
C GLU A 479 19.83 23.86 -3.96
N LEU A 480 20.54 23.68 -5.09
CA LEU A 480 21.60 22.69 -5.21
C LEU A 480 22.72 22.96 -4.19
N ALA A 481 23.23 24.19 -4.13
CA ALA A 481 24.27 24.58 -3.17
C ALA A 481 23.85 24.35 -1.71
N LYS A 482 22.59 24.65 -1.38
CA LYS A 482 22.01 24.40 -0.04
C LYS A 482 21.88 22.92 0.29
N LEU A 483 21.55 22.08 -0.69
CA LEU A 483 21.24 20.66 -0.50
C LEU A 483 22.48 19.77 -0.59
N GLN A 484 23.57 20.21 -1.20
CA GLN A 484 24.83 19.46 -1.30
C GLN A 484 25.33 18.95 0.06
N ASN A 485 25.18 19.76 1.12
CA ASN A 485 25.61 19.37 2.47
C ASN A 485 24.58 18.51 3.24
N ARG A 486 23.40 18.24 2.66
CA ARG A 486 22.31 17.52 3.32
C ARG A 486 22.13 16.07 2.86
N GLY A 487 23.01 15.61 1.95
CA GLY A 487 23.06 14.25 1.40
C GLY A 487 22.63 14.18 -0.07
N ALA A 488 23.24 13.26 -0.81
CA ALA A 488 23.08 13.04 -2.26
C ALA A 488 21.62 12.86 -2.73
N SER A 489 20.80 12.16 -1.95
CA SER A 489 19.40 11.92 -2.32
C SER A 489 18.55 13.19 -2.39
N LYS A 490 18.96 14.27 -1.71
CA LYS A 490 18.24 15.54 -1.67
C LYS A 490 18.63 16.47 -2.82
N SER A 491 19.85 16.37 -3.34
CA SER A 491 20.32 17.20 -4.45
C SER A 491 19.95 16.64 -5.84
N LEU A 492 19.52 15.38 -5.90
CA LEU A 492 19.09 14.68 -7.12
C LEU A 492 18.14 15.50 -8.00
N VAL A 493 17.08 16.07 -7.42
CA VAL A 493 16.04 16.78 -8.19
C VAL A 493 16.55 18.14 -8.71
N PRO A 494 17.22 18.99 -7.90
CA PRO A 494 17.92 20.17 -8.41
C PRO A 494 18.93 19.89 -9.54
N GLU A 495 19.72 18.82 -9.44
CA GLU A 495 20.66 18.41 -10.50
C GLU A 495 19.94 18.15 -11.82
N LEU A 496 18.86 17.38 -11.77
CA LEU A 496 18.02 17.10 -12.95
C LEU A 496 17.35 18.37 -13.48
N ALA A 497 16.97 19.32 -12.63
CA ALA A 497 16.44 20.60 -13.09
C ALA A 497 17.50 21.41 -13.88
N ILE A 498 18.73 21.48 -13.37
CA ILE A 498 19.87 22.11 -14.06
C ILE A 498 20.17 21.39 -15.38
N CYS A 499 20.11 20.05 -15.40
CA CYS A 499 20.21 19.24 -16.62
C CYS A 499 19.19 19.68 -17.68
N ARG A 500 17.92 19.85 -17.29
CA ARG A 500 16.85 20.28 -18.21
C ARG A 500 17.05 21.68 -18.74
N LEU A 501 17.51 22.61 -17.90
CA LEU A 501 17.87 23.96 -18.34
C LEU A 501 19.03 23.95 -19.35
N GLY A 502 19.99 23.05 -19.15
CA GLY A 502 21.17 22.93 -20.01
C GLY A 502 22.15 24.09 -19.86
N GLN A 503 22.01 24.88 -18.80
CA GLN A 503 22.90 25.96 -18.43
C GLN A 503 23.11 25.94 -16.91
N ALA A 504 24.31 26.35 -16.51
CA ALA A 504 24.72 26.53 -15.13
C ALA A 504 25.96 27.41 -15.10
N ASP A 505 26.11 28.20 -14.05
CA ASP A 505 27.31 28.96 -13.75
C ASP A 505 28.50 28.05 -13.41
N GLU A 506 29.71 28.63 -13.39
CA GLU A 506 30.94 27.86 -13.14
C GLU A 506 30.99 27.30 -11.71
N HIS A 507 30.38 27.99 -10.75
CA HIS A 507 30.32 27.52 -9.36
C HIS A 507 29.50 26.23 -9.24
N THR A 508 28.34 26.19 -9.89
CA THR A 508 27.43 25.05 -9.96
C THR A 508 28.07 23.89 -10.71
N ARG A 509 28.77 24.17 -11.82
CA ARG A 509 29.57 23.14 -12.53
C ARG A 509 30.60 22.51 -11.62
N GLU A 510 31.31 23.30 -10.82
CA GLU A 510 32.30 22.78 -9.87
C GLU A 510 31.65 21.94 -8.75
N ILE A 511 30.48 22.33 -8.24
CA ILE A 511 29.69 21.52 -7.31
C ILE A 511 29.37 20.15 -7.90
N LEU A 512 28.93 20.11 -9.16
CA LEU A 512 28.59 18.87 -9.87
C LEU A 512 29.82 18.00 -10.13
N ARG A 513 30.95 18.58 -10.57
CA ARG A 513 32.22 17.84 -10.74
C ARG A 513 32.66 17.19 -9.44
N LYS A 514 32.62 17.95 -8.33
CA LYS A 514 33.00 17.46 -7.01
C LYS A 514 32.07 16.34 -6.55
N ALA A 515 30.76 16.50 -6.70
CA ALA A 515 29.78 15.47 -6.37
C ALA A 515 30.01 14.18 -7.16
N PHE A 516 30.33 14.30 -8.46
CA PHE A 516 30.64 13.15 -9.31
C PHE A 516 31.97 12.47 -8.96
N ALA A 517 32.95 13.22 -8.44
CA ALA A 517 34.23 12.66 -8.02
C ALA A 517 34.15 11.94 -6.66
N ASP A 518 33.31 12.43 -5.74
CA ASP A 518 33.21 11.99 -4.34
C ASP A 518 32.33 10.73 -4.11
N THR A 519 32.19 9.87 -5.13
CA THR A 519 31.35 8.66 -5.04
C THR A 519 31.83 7.60 -4.06
N SER A 520 33.01 7.76 -3.45
CA SER A 520 33.57 6.79 -2.51
C SER A 520 32.87 6.80 -1.14
N ASN A 521 32.05 7.81 -0.84
CA ASN A 521 31.33 7.95 0.43
C ASN A 521 29.86 7.45 0.34
N THR A 522 29.58 6.55 -0.60
CA THR A 522 28.23 6.19 -1.03
C THR A 522 27.53 5.10 -0.21
N ASP A 523 28.24 4.45 0.72
CA ASP A 523 27.69 3.43 1.62
C ASP A 523 26.58 3.98 2.56
N GLN A 524 26.40 5.31 2.63
CA GLN A 524 25.37 5.96 3.45
C GLN A 524 24.07 6.31 2.70
N PHE A 525 23.93 5.96 1.41
CA PHE A 525 22.77 6.36 0.61
C PHE A 525 21.87 5.20 0.23
N ASP A 526 20.55 5.45 0.23
CA ASP A 526 19.54 4.47 -0.20
C ASP A 526 19.68 4.07 -1.68
N ASP A 527 20.24 4.94 -2.54
CA ASP A 527 20.56 4.63 -3.94
C ASP A 527 21.64 5.57 -4.53
N PRO A 528 22.94 5.22 -4.41
CA PRO A 528 24.03 6.05 -4.94
C PRO A 528 24.12 6.03 -6.47
N VAL A 529 23.43 5.10 -7.14
CA VAL A 529 23.51 5.00 -8.59
C VAL A 529 22.60 6.03 -9.24
N GLU A 530 21.42 6.28 -8.68
CA GLU A 530 20.50 7.31 -9.16
C GLU A 530 21.12 8.72 -9.14
N HIS A 531 21.71 9.12 -8.01
CA HIS A 531 22.35 10.44 -7.87
C HIS A 531 23.52 10.61 -8.84
N ASN A 532 24.45 9.66 -8.89
CA ASN A 532 25.60 9.75 -9.79
C ASN A 532 25.18 9.76 -11.27
N SER A 533 24.11 9.04 -11.61
CA SER A 533 23.54 9.06 -12.96
C SER A 533 22.99 10.45 -13.30
N ALA A 534 22.30 11.11 -12.35
CA ALA A 534 21.80 12.47 -12.52
C ALA A 534 22.94 13.50 -12.70
N VAL A 535 23.95 13.47 -11.83
CA VAL A 535 25.12 14.37 -11.94
C VAL A 535 25.85 14.16 -13.27
N PHE A 536 26.06 12.91 -13.67
CA PHE A 536 26.69 12.56 -14.94
C PHE A 536 25.94 13.13 -16.16
N VAL A 537 24.61 12.93 -16.25
CA VAL A 537 23.84 13.43 -17.39
C VAL A 537 23.78 14.96 -17.39
N THR A 538 23.82 15.57 -16.21
CA THR A 538 23.89 17.02 -16.04
C THR A 538 25.21 17.57 -16.56
N LEU A 539 26.35 17.00 -16.15
CA LEU A 539 27.67 17.39 -16.63
C LEU A 539 27.80 17.25 -18.16
N LEU A 540 27.33 16.13 -18.72
CA LEU A 540 27.30 15.95 -20.17
C LEU A 540 26.46 17.01 -20.89
N ARG A 541 25.30 17.35 -20.33
CA ARG A 541 24.38 18.33 -20.92
C ARG A 541 24.94 19.76 -20.84
N LEU A 542 25.70 20.08 -19.80
CA LEU A 542 26.42 21.35 -19.64
C LEU A 542 27.68 21.47 -20.51
N GLY A 543 28.03 20.43 -21.28
CA GLY A 543 29.21 20.39 -22.13
C GLY A 543 30.49 19.96 -21.41
N ASP A 544 30.39 19.46 -20.19
CA ASP A 544 31.53 19.04 -19.36
C ASP A 544 31.83 17.54 -19.51
N ALA A 545 32.07 17.13 -20.76
CA ALA A 545 32.32 15.73 -21.08
C ALA A 545 33.58 15.21 -20.38
N ALA A 546 34.61 16.05 -20.23
CA ALA A 546 35.87 15.67 -19.59
C ALA A 546 35.65 15.22 -18.15
N ALA A 547 34.87 15.97 -17.35
CA ALA A 547 34.50 15.56 -16.00
C ALA A 547 33.64 14.29 -15.99
N ALA A 548 32.69 14.17 -16.92
CA ALA A 548 31.82 12.99 -17.04
C ALA A 548 32.55 11.71 -17.53
N HIS A 549 33.72 11.84 -18.16
CA HIS A 549 34.52 10.71 -18.65
C HIS A 549 35.31 10.00 -17.54
N GLY A 550 35.59 10.68 -16.43
CA GLY A 550 36.15 10.06 -15.22
C GLY A 550 35.11 9.19 -14.53
N ALA A 551 34.81 8.01 -15.09
CA ALA A 551 33.87 7.08 -14.47
C ALA A 551 34.34 6.78 -13.04
N PRO A 552 33.45 6.89 -12.04
CA PRO A 552 33.85 6.57 -10.69
C PRO A 552 34.27 5.12 -10.59
N ALA A 553 35.47 4.87 -10.06
CA ALA A 553 36.06 3.53 -9.98
C ALA A 553 35.21 2.52 -9.17
N SER A 554 34.20 3.01 -8.45
CA SER A 554 33.26 2.26 -7.62
C SER A 554 32.13 1.56 -8.40
N PHE A 555 31.87 1.90 -9.67
CA PHE A 555 30.83 1.24 -10.46
C PHE A 555 31.33 -0.04 -11.13
N THR A 556 31.21 -1.16 -10.44
CA THR A 556 31.58 -2.49 -10.96
C THR A 556 30.45 -3.21 -11.70
N ARG A 557 29.22 -2.67 -11.65
CA ARG A 557 28.07 -3.28 -12.30
C ARG A 557 28.08 -3.01 -13.81
N GLU A 558 28.17 -4.08 -14.59
CA GLU A 558 28.24 -4.05 -16.06
C GLU A 558 27.04 -3.34 -16.71
N ASP A 559 25.84 -3.49 -16.15
CA ASP A 559 24.63 -2.83 -16.65
C ASP A 559 24.71 -1.31 -16.56
N VAL A 560 25.21 -0.78 -15.44
CA VAL A 560 25.41 0.66 -15.22
C VAL A 560 26.49 1.23 -16.16
N VAL A 561 27.62 0.53 -16.30
CA VAL A 561 28.70 0.94 -17.22
C VAL A 561 28.20 0.99 -18.66
N SER A 562 27.47 -0.05 -19.10
CA SER A 562 26.91 -0.11 -20.45
C SER A 562 25.92 1.02 -20.73
N TRP A 563 25.18 1.47 -19.71
CA TRP A 563 24.27 2.60 -19.81
C TRP A 563 25.03 3.94 -19.93
N TYR A 564 26.05 4.17 -19.11
CA TYR A 564 26.88 5.38 -19.21
C TYR A 564 27.49 5.52 -20.61
N ASP A 565 28.02 4.44 -21.16
CA ASP A 565 28.60 4.43 -22.51
C ASP A 565 27.55 4.68 -23.60
N ALA A 566 26.34 4.11 -23.45
CA ALA A 566 25.23 4.39 -24.34
C ALA A 566 24.87 5.90 -24.35
N VAL A 567 24.81 6.54 -23.18
CA VAL A 567 24.51 7.97 -23.07
C VAL A 567 25.63 8.84 -23.64
N ARG A 568 26.90 8.49 -23.43
CA ARG A 568 28.06 9.16 -24.08
C ARG A 568 27.97 9.11 -25.59
N GLN A 569 27.53 7.98 -26.13
CA GLN A 569 27.28 7.78 -27.57
C GLN A 569 26.03 8.55 -28.07
N GLY A 570 25.37 9.33 -27.22
CA GLY A 570 24.20 10.13 -27.58
C GLY A 570 22.90 9.32 -27.67
N LYS A 571 22.90 8.05 -27.24
CA LYS A 571 21.66 7.24 -27.21
C LYS A 571 20.70 7.83 -26.18
N GLY A 572 19.43 7.89 -26.57
CA GLY A 572 18.39 8.46 -25.73
C GLY A 572 18.43 9.99 -25.65
N ARG A 573 18.97 10.72 -26.62
CA ARG A 573 18.76 12.17 -26.72
C ARG A 573 17.35 12.51 -27.25
N THR A 574 16.83 13.64 -26.78
CA THR A 574 15.57 14.28 -27.17
C THR A 574 15.87 15.75 -27.50
N ASP A 575 14.87 16.49 -27.98
CA ASP A 575 15.02 17.91 -28.33
C ASP A 575 15.34 18.78 -27.10
N VAL A 576 15.00 18.32 -25.90
CA VAL A 576 15.35 18.97 -24.62
C VAL A 576 16.67 18.48 -24.01
N GLY A 577 17.43 17.65 -24.73
CA GLY A 577 18.69 17.05 -24.26
C GLY A 577 18.58 15.55 -24.02
N PRO A 578 19.54 14.93 -23.29
CA PRO A 578 19.42 13.52 -22.89
C PRO A 578 18.04 13.27 -22.22
N ASN A 579 17.30 12.26 -22.67
CA ASN A 579 15.99 11.84 -22.13
C ASN A 579 16.05 11.64 -20.61
N ASN A 580 17.25 11.37 -20.10
CA ASN A 580 17.57 11.14 -18.70
C ASN A 580 17.50 12.41 -17.82
N CYS A 581 17.37 13.62 -18.38
CA CYS A 581 17.08 14.83 -17.59
C CYS A 581 15.61 14.90 -17.13
N ASN A 582 14.70 14.07 -17.66
CA ASN A 582 13.25 14.16 -17.40
C ASN A 582 12.78 13.43 -16.11
N GLY A 583 13.70 13.03 -15.23
CA GLY A 583 13.38 12.35 -13.99
C GLY A 583 13.64 10.84 -14.03
N TRP A 584 14.15 10.33 -12.91
CA TRP A 584 14.27 8.91 -12.62
C TRP A 584 13.26 8.56 -11.54
N GLY A 585 12.25 7.76 -11.87
CA GLY A 585 11.45 7.11 -10.83
C GLY A 585 12.24 5.96 -10.22
N ARG A 586 12.07 5.68 -8.92
CA ARG A 586 12.61 4.48 -8.22
C ARG A 586 12.36 3.15 -8.96
N SER A 587 11.34 3.10 -9.83
CA SER A 587 11.02 1.93 -10.67
C SER A 587 11.84 1.84 -11.96
N GLY A 588 12.43 2.93 -12.44
CA GLY A 588 13.22 2.99 -13.68
C GLY A 588 14.54 2.23 -13.58
N PHE A 589 15.17 2.19 -12.40
CA PHE A 589 16.44 1.49 -12.20
C PHE A 589 16.31 -0.04 -12.28
N ARG A 590 15.15 -0.60 -11.90
CA ARG A 590 14.90 -2.06 -12.03
C ARG A 590 14.68 -2.50 -13.47
N ASP A 591 14.48 -1.58 -14.40
CA ASP A 591 14.19 -1.86 -15.81
C ASP A 591 15.24 -1.18 -16.72
N MET A 592 16.53 -1.42 -16.49
CA MET A 592 17.64 -0.93 -17.34
C MET A 592 17.59 -1.42 -18.81
N ASN A 593 16.60 -2.26 -19.15
CA ASN A 593 16.26 -2.67 -20.51
C ASN A 593 15.01 -1.95 -21.07
N TRP A 594 14.51 -0.90 -20.40
CA TRP A 594 13.33 -0.13 -20.80
C TRP A 594 13.41 0.39 -22.25
N TRP A 595 14.59 0.78 -22.72
CA TRP A 595 14.82 1.21 -24.11
C TRP A 595 14.68 0.08 -25.16
N ARG A 596 14.69 -1.20 -24.74
CA ARG A 596 14.53 -2.38 -25.62
C ARG A 596 13.08 -2.90 -25.71
N ARG A 597 12.15 -2.47 -24.84
CA ARG A 597 10.87 -3.18 -24.62
C ARG A 597 9.60 -2.55 -25.23
N PHE A 598 9.66 -1.40 -25.91
CA PHE A 598 8.45 -0.74 -26.43
C PHE A 598 8.46 -0.53 -27.96
N PRO A 599 7.41 -1.00 -28.69
CA PRO A 599 7.09 -0.53 -30.03
C PRO A 599 6.64 0.95 -29.99
N GLN A 600 6.81 1.66 -31.11
CA GLN A 600 6.72 3.12 -31.20
C GLN A 600 5.43 3.85 -30.75
N PRO A 601 4.20 3.29 -30.69
CA PRO A 601 3.02 4.13 -30.44
C PRO A 601 2.86 4.63 -29.00
N LEU A 602 3.48 3.98 -28.00
CA LEU A 602 3.39 4.38 -26.59
C LEU A 602 4.33 5.53 -26.19
N ARG A 603 5.21 5.99 -27.10
CA ARG A 603 6.04 7.19 -26.89
C ARG A 603 5.20 8.45 -26.67
N ALA A 604 3.95 8.48 -27.13
CA ALA A 604 3.17 9.70 -27.21
C ALA A 604 2.70 10.27 -25.86
N SER A 605 2.51 9.48 -24.79
CA SER A 605 1.84 9.97 -23.57
C SER A 605 2.74 10.72 -22.57
N LEU A 606 4.07 10.52 -22.62
CA LEU A 606 5.05 11.34 -21.88
C LEU A 606 5.80 12.32 -22.79
N VAL A 607 5.52 12.26 -24.11
CA VAL A 607 6.00 13.17 -25.16
C VAL A 607 4.80 13.88 -25.79
N TYR A 608 3.76 14.16 -25.01
CA TYR A 608 2.52 14.76 -25.51
C TYR A 608 2.64 16.28 -25.53
N GLN A 609 3.57 16.84 -26.31
CA GLN A 609 3.54 18.28 -26.65
C GLN A 609 4.15 18.71 -27.99
N ASP A 610 4.93 17.89 -28.71
CA ASP A 610 5.69 18.42 -29.86
C ASP A 610 5.31 17.87 -31.24
N LYS A 611 4.10 17.30 -31.39
CA LYS A 611 3.65 16.81 -32.70
C LYS A 611 3.18 17.93 -33.64
N ALA A 612 2.65 19.03 -33.10
CA ALA A 612 2.11 20.13 -33.90
C ALA A 612 3.19 21.04 -34.51
N TRP A 613 4.42 21.05 -33.97
CA TRP A 613 5.49 21.91 -34.47
C TRP A 613 6.29 21.28 -35.63
N VAL A 614 6.32 19.95 -35.72
CA VAL A 614 7.05 19.22 -36.77
C VAL A 614 6.30 19.25 -38.11
N GLU A 615 4.96 19.28 -38.10
CA GLU A 615 4.16 19.35 -39.35
C GLU A 615 4.06 20.77 -39.93
N ALA A 616 4.34 21.82 -39.14
CA ALA A 616 4.34 23.22 -39.62
C ALA A 616 5.65 23.65 -40.34
N LYS A 617 6.68 22.80 -40.37
CA LYS A 617 7.94 23.04 -41.11
C LYS A 617 8.09 22.19 -42.38
N ALA A 618 7.09 21.39 -42.71
CA ALA A 618 7.09 20.50 -43.88
C ALA A 618 6.17 20.99 -45.03
N ASN A 619 5.69 22.24 -44.98
CA ASN A 619 5.06 22.94 -46.10
C ASN A 619 5.74 24.29 -46.36
#